data_AF-A0A3A5HE47-F1
#
_entry.id   AF-A0A3A5HE47-F1
#
_cell.length_a   1.000
_cell.length_b   1.000
_cell.length_c   1.000
_cell.angle_alpha   90.00
_cell.angle_beta   90.00
_cell.angle_gamma   90.00
#
_symmetry.space_group_name_H-M   'P 1'
#
loop_
_entity.id
_entity.type
_entity.pdbx_description
1 polymer ?
#
loop_
_entity_poly.entity_id
_entity_poly.type
_entity_poly.pdbx_seq_one_letter_code
_entity_poly.pdbx_strand_id
1 'polypeptide(L)'
;MVSSGANFFIEKRWALIAISLGVIAGFGSALICIAFNLVIFGFNIMYIVSPLLAGFIETVIARRKYGKSTGAISALLTFLIINGYGWFGPGLIFPKEPVTLSLITVIAIILTIQAAFPIFVNYLLFVTGLGIVRKFIGFLIFLPSKILKIPPKEVKVKPLEPAVDEIFLDNLDTPLTSVPSIKGGKIKKYIGLVTGEAVAQENESEGKLDKLTRIIEPTPLEDMNLGDARKLALSRMMDDAKSQGANAVIEFKMDYVSMGGLQGSALIVTATGTAVIYE
;
A
#
# COMPACT_ATOMS: atom_id res chain seq x y z
N MET A 1 11.94 -27.74 -10.47
CA MET A 1 11.76 -26.86 -11.64
C MET A 1 10.68 -27.47 -12.53
N VAL A 2 9.90 -26.63 -13.25
CA VAL A 2 8.72 -26.96 -14.09
C VAL A 2 7.36 -26.99 -13.35
N SER A 3 6.88 -25.81 -12.92
CA SER A 3 5.41 -25.55 -12.83
C SER A 3 5.00 -24.06 -12.90
N SER A 4 5.91 -23.13 -13.25
CA SER A 4 5.61 -21.69 -13.21
C SER A 4 5.04 -21.14 -14.54
N GLY A 5 5.24 -21.83 -15.67
CA GLY A 5 4.80 -21.34 -16.99
C GLY A 5 3.29 -21.47 -17.25
N ALA A 6 2.67 -22.57 -16.81
CA ALA A 6 1.26 -22.84 -17.11
C ALA A 6 0.30 -21.86 -16.40
N ASN A 7 0.61 -21.48 -15.15
CA ASN A 7 -0.20 -20.55 -14.37
C ASN A 7 -0.14 -19.11 -14.91
N PHE A 8 1.01 -18.68 -15.45
CA PHE A 8 1.16 -17.35 -16.04
C PHE A 8 0.25 -17.13 -17.26
N PHE A 9 0.12 -18.14 -18.12
CA PHE A 9 -0.80 -18.06 -19.26
C PHE A 9 -2.27 -18.14 -18.84
N ILE A 10 -2.60 -18.93 -17.82
CA ILE A 10 -3.97 -19.04 -17.31
C ILE A 10 -4.45 -17.73 -16.68
N GLU A 11 -3.59 -17.03 -15.94
CA GLU A 11 -3.92 -15.73 -15.35
C GLU A 11 -4.13 -14.63 -16.41
N LYS A 12 -3.30 -14.59 -17.46
CA LYS A 12 -3.39 -13.56 -18.51
C LYS A 12 -4.51 -13.76 -19.52
N ARG A 13 -5.07 -14.97 -19.64
CA ARG A 13 -6.19 -15.25 -20.56
C ARG A 13 -7.42 -14.41 -20.25
N TRP A 14 -7.73 -14.19 -18.98
CA TRP A 14 -8.86 -13.37 -18.58
C TRP A 14 -8.68 -11.89 -18.92
N ALA A 15 -7.45 -11.38 -18.81
CA ALA A 15 -7.12 -10.02 -19.26
C ALA A 15 -7.31 -9.87 -20.77
N LEU A 16 -6.82 -10.83 -21.56
CA LEU A 16 -7.01 -10.84 -23.02
C LEU A 16 -8.49 -10.91 -23.40
N ILE A 17 -9.28 -11.79 -22.76
CA ILE A 17 -10.73 -11.90 -22.99
C ILE A 17 -11.44 -10.59 -22.63
N ALA A 18 -11.09 -9.95 -21.52
CA ALA A 18 -11.67 -8.68 -21.11
C ALA A 18 -11.37 -7.57 -22.13
N ILE A 19 -10.14 -7.49 -22.64
CA ILE A 19 -9.74 -6.54 -23.67
C ILE A 19 -10.52 -6.81 -24.97
N SER A 20 -10.56 -8.06 -25.43
CA SER A 20 -11.28 -8.43 -26.66
C SER A 20 -12.78 -8.11 -26.57
N LEU A 21 -13.43 -8.43 -25.44
CA LEU A 21 -14.85 -8.10 -25.22
C LEU A 21 -15.08 -6.59 -25.15
N GLY A 22 -14.19 -5.85 -24.48
CA GLY A 22 -14.24 -4.39 -24.44
C GLY A 22 -14.16 -3.79 -25.84
N VAL A 23 -13.21 -4.22 -26.67
CA VAL A 23 -13.06 -3.76 -28.06
C VAL A 23 -14.30 -4.08 -28.89
N ILE A 24 -14.82 -5.31 -28.82
CA ILE A 24 -16.04 -5.72 -29.54
C ILE A 24 -17.22 -4.82 -29.16
N ALA A 25 -17.41 -4.58 -27.87
CA ALA A 25 -18.49 -3.71 -27.40
C ALA A 25 -18.29 -2.24 -27.81
N GLY A 26 -17.05 -1.76 -27.81
CA GLY A 26 -16.69 -0.44 -28.36
C GLY A 26 -17.08 -0.31 -29.83
N PHE A 27 -16.72 -1.29 -30.66
CA PHE A 27 -17.13 -1.29 -32.07
C PHE A 27 -18.65 -1.38 -32.25
N GLY A 28 -19.33 -2.21 -31.46
CA GLY A 28 -20.79 -2.26 -31.44
C GLY A 28 -21.41 -0.90 -31.14
N SER A 29 -20.88 -0.19 -30.13
CA SER A 29 -21.30 1.17 -29.81
C SER A 29 -21.07 2.14 -30.97
N ALA A 30 -19.93 2.03 -31.65
CA ALA A 30 -19.59 2.88 -32.79
C ALA A 30 -20.59 2.71 -33.94
N LEU A 31 -20.97 1.46 -34.26
CA LEU A 31 -21.98 1.15 -35.26
C LEU A 31 -23.36 1.70 -34.88
N ILE A 32 -23.75 1.61 -33.60
CA ILE A 32 -24.99 2.19 -33.09
C ILE A 32 -24.97 3.71 -33.26
N CYS A 33 -23.88 4.38 -32.89
CA CYS A 33 -23.76 5.84 -33.05
C CYS A 33 -23.91 6.28 -34.51
N ILE A 34 -23.43 5.49 -35.46
CA ILE A 34 -23.58 5.75 -36.90
C ILE A 34 -25.01 5.49 -37.35
N ALA A 35 -25.58 4.36 -36.96
CA ALA A 35 -26.95 3.97 -37.36
C ALA A 35 -27.99 5.01 -36.93
N PHE A 36 -27.80 5.62 -35.77
CA PHE A 36 -28.67 6.69 -35.26
C PHE A 36 -28.21 8.11 -35.62
N ASN A 37 -27.14 8.25 -36.43
CA ASN A 37 -26.55 9.52 -36.83
C ASN A 37 -26.33 10.49 -35.65
N LEU A 38 -25.69 9.98 -34.58
CA LEU A 38 -25.49 10.72 -33.34
C LEU A 38 -24.35 11.74 -33.51
N VAL A 39 -24.70 12.91 -34.00
CA VAL A 39 -23.79 14.04 -34.21
C VAL A 39 -24.22 15.21 -33.34
N ILE A 40 -23.32 15.69 -32.49
CA ILE A 40 -23.56 16.84 -31.62
C ILE A 40 -22.64 17.96 -32.08
N PHE A 41 -23.22 19.10 -32.49
CA PHE A 41 -22.46 20.25 -33.00
C PHE A 41 -21.48 19.92 -34.14
N GLY A 42 -21.85 19.00 -35.04
CA GLY A 42 -20.99 18.57 -36.15
C GLY A 42 -19.85 17.63 -35.74
N PHE A 43 -19.82 17.19 -34.49
CA PHE A 43 -18.87 16.18 -33.99
C PHE A 43 -19.58 14.84 -33.78
N ASN A 44 -19.07 13.79 -34.41
CA ASN A 44 -19.61 12.45 -34.25
C ASN A 44 -19.24 11.89 -32.86
N ILE A 45 -20.24 11.68 -32.00
CA ILE A 45 -19.98 11.29 -30.60
C ILE A 45 -19.40 9.89 -30.46
N MET A 46 -19.42 9.09 -31.54
CA MET A 46 -18.80 7.76 -31.57
C MET A 46 -17.34 7.79 -31.11
N TYR A 47 -16.61 8.88 -31.39
CA TYR A 47 -15.20 9.04 -31.03
C TYR A 47 -14.94 9.20 -29.53
N ILE A 48 -15.99 9.49 -28.76
CA ILE A 48 -15.94 9.62 -27.30
C ILE A 48 -16.62 8.41 -26.65
N VAL A 49 -17.86 8.11 -27.06
CA VAL A 49 -18.70 7.09 -26.43
C VAL A 49 -18.13 5.69 -26.63
N SER A 50 -17.61 5.39 -27.83
CA SER A 50 -17.15 4.03 -28.15
C SER A 50 -15.89 3.63 -27.38
N PRO A 51 -14.82 4.46 -27.32
CA PRO A 51 -13.66 4.18 -26.46
C PRO A 51 -14.03 4.08 -24.98
N LEU A 52 -14.88 4.97 -24.47
CA LEU A 52 -15.30 4.95 -23.06
C LEU A 52 -16.05 3.66 -22.72
N LEU A 53 -16.98 3.24 -23.58
CA LEU A 53 -17.72 2.01 -23.38
C LEU A 53 -16.80 0.78 -23.42
N ALA A 54 -15.83 0.76 -24.36
CA ALA A 54 -14.85 -0.31 -24.45
C ALA A 54 -14.06 -0.46 -23.14
N GLY A 55 -13.44 0.64 -22.69
CA GLY A 55 -12.65 0.66 -21.46
C GLY A 55 -13.46 0.34 -20.20
N PHE A 56 -14.72 0.78 -20.15
CA PHE A 56 -15.63 0.47 -19.05
C PHE A 56 -15.93 -1.03 -18.98
N ILE A 57 -16.31 -1.64 -20.10
CA ILE A 57 -16.64 -3.08 -20.17
C ILE A 57 -15.44 -3.94 -19.84
N GLU A 58 -14.26 -3.61 -20.40
CA GLU A 58 -13.01 -4.27 -20.03
C GLU A 58 -12.76 -4.17 -18.53
N THR A 59 -12.86 -2.96 -17.95
CA THR A 59 -12.59 -2.73 -16.53
C THR A 59 -13.54 -3.51 -15.63
N VAL A 60 -14.84 -3.55 -15.97
CA VAL A 60 -15.84 -4.30 -15.21
C VAL A 60 -15.56 -5.80 -15.25
N ILE A 61 -15.24 -6.34 -16.42
CA ILE A 61 -14.94 -7.77 -16.60
C ILE A 61 -13.63 -8.14 -15.89
N ALA A 62 -12.58 -7.33 -16.08
CA ALA A 62 -11.28 -7.53 -15.47
C ALA A 62 -11.37 -7.51 -13.94
N ARG A 63 -12.09 -6.55 -13.34
CA ARG A 63 -12.29 -6.54 -11.88
C ARG A 63 -13.06 -7.76 -11.37
N ARG A 64 -14.12 -8.17 -12.06
CA ARG A 64 -14.94 -9.32 -11.63
C ARG A 64 -14.21 -10.65 -11.73
N LYS A 65 -13.27 -10.83 -12.67
CA LYS A 65 -12.59 -12.10 -12.91
C LYS A 65 -11.16 -12.17 -12.38
N TYR A 66 -10.44 -11.04 -12.38
CA TYR A 66 -9.01 -10.95 -12.06
C TYR A 66 -8.73 -10.07 -10.82
N GLY A 67 -9.73 -9.37 -10.28
CA GLY A 67 -9.58 -8.53 -9.08
C GLY A 67 -8.77 -7.25 -9.29
N LYS A 68 -8.24 -7.00 -10.50
CA LYS A 68 -7.47 -5.80 -10.85
C LYS A 68 -7.93 -5.23 -12.20
N SER A 69 -7.76 -3.92 -12.37
CA SER A 69 -7.99 -3.25 -13.66
C SER A 69 -6.80 -3.49 -14.60
N THR A 70 -7.08 -3.75 -15.86
CA THR A 70 -6.10 -3.86 -16.95
C THR A 70 -5.69 -2.51 -17.53
N GLY A 71 -6.30 -1.40 -17.06
CA GLY A 71 -5.93 -0.05 -17.47
C GLY A 71 -6.70 0.49 -18.67
N ALA A 72 -7.86 -0.09 -18.99
CA ALA A 72 -8.72 0.34 -20.10
C ALA A 72 -8.01 0.33 -21.47
N ILE A 73 -7.19 -0.69 -21.74
CA ILE A 73 -6.42 -0.84 -22.98
C ILE A 73 -7.34 -0.87 -24.21
N SER A 74 -8.51 -1.50 -24.08
CA SER A 74 -9.56 -1.55 -25.11
C SER A 74 -10.09 -0.17 -25.49
N ALA A 75 -10.10 0.81 -24.58
CA ALA A 75 -10.48 2.19 -24.92
C ALA A 75 -9.49 2.79 -25.91
N LEU A 76 -8.19 2.68 -25.61
CA LEU A 76 -7.11 3.19 -26.47
C LEU A 76 -7.11 2.47 -27.81
N LEU A 77 -7.23 1.14 -27.81
CA LEU A 77 -7.26 0.34 -29.03
C LEU A 77 -8.48 0.67 -29.90
N THR A 78 -9.66 0.80 -29.31
CA THR A 78 -10.89 1.19 -30.01
C THR A 78 -10.76 2.59 -30.60
N PHE A 79 -10.24 3.56 -29.83
CA PHE A 79 -10.00 4.92 -30.31
C PHE A 79 -9.04 4.94 -31.51
N LEU A 80 -7.93 4.21 -31.43
CA LEU A 80 -6.92 4.16 -32.48
C LEU A 80 -7.46 3.50 -33.76
N ILE A 81 -8.19 2.38 -33.64
CA ILE A 81 -8.70 1.68 -34.82
C ILE A 81 -9.81 2.48 -35.50
N ILE A 82 -10.75 3.07 -34.75
CA ILE A 82 -11.84 3.87 -35.34
C ILE A 82 -11.27 5.10 -36.06
N ASN A 83 -10.32 5.82 -35.46
CA ASN A 83 -9.68 6.96 -36.10
C ASN A 83 -8.80 6.54 -37.29
N GLY A 84 -8.00 5.48 -37.13
CA GLY A 84 -7.18 4.93 -38.21
C GLY A 84 -8.01 4.50 -39.43
N TYR A 85 -9.15 3.86 -39.20
CA TYR A 85 -10.08 3.51 -40.28
C TYR A 85 -10.73 4.75 -40.91
N GLY A 86 -11.05 5.78 -40.11
CA GLY A 86 -11.55 7.05 -40.63
C GLY A 86 -10.55 7.78 -41.53
N TRP A 87 -9.25 7.71 -41.23
CA TRP A 87 -8.18 8.34 -42.01
C TRP A 87 -7.79 7.55 -43.28
N PHE A 88 -7.71 6.22 -43.18
CA PHE A 88 -7.09 5.37 -44.22
C PHE A 88 -8.04 4.34 -44.85
N GLY A 89 -9.24 4.15 -44.29
CA GLY A 89 -10.17 3.11 -44.70
C GLY A 89 -10.97 3.44 -45.96
N PRO A 90 -11.54 2.42 -46.63
CA PRO A 90 -12.34 2.60 -47.84
C PRO A 90 -13.69 3.30 -47.60
N GLY A 91 -14.11 3.50 -46.35
CA GLY A 91 -15.38 4.14 -45.98
C GLY A 91 -16.60 3.22 -46.02
N LEU A 92 -16.38 1.89 -46.02
CA LEU A 92 -17.47 0.88 -46.13
C LEU A 92 -18.19 0.62 -44.80
N ILE A 93 -17.48 0.69 -43.68
CA ILE A 93 -18.00 0.31 -42.35
C ILE A 93 -18.19 1.54 -41.46
N PHE A 94 -17.27 2.51 -41.54
CA PHE A 94 -17.32 3.78 -40.82
C PHE A 94 -17.27 4.93 -41.83
N PRO A 95 -18.02 6.02 -41.61
CA PRO A 95 -17.96 7.21 -42.46
C PRO A 95 -16.54 7.80 -42.44
N LYS A 96 -16.11 8.41 -43.56
CA LYS A 96 -14.79 9.06 -43.70
C LYS A 96 -14.76 10.43 -43.01
N GLU A 97 -15.09 10.46 -41.72
CA GLU A 97 -15.14 11.69 -40.91
C GLU A 97 -14.28 11.52 -39.64
N PRO A 98 -12.95 11.29 -39.77
CA PRO A 98 -12.08 11.10 -38.63
C PRO A 98 -12.08 12.32 -37.70
N VAL A 99 -11.61 12.15 -36.45
CA VAL A 99 -11.45 13.29 -35.53
C VAL A 99 -10.59 14.37 -36.19
N THR A 100 -11.22 15.50 -36.48
CA THR A 100 -10.57 16.69 -37.04
C THR A 100 -10.23 17.68 -35.92
N LEU A 101 -9.27 18.59 -36.16
CA LEU A 101 -8.95 19.69 -35.25
C LEU A 101 -10.03 20.78 -35.28
N SER A 102 -11.25 20.42 -34.88
CA SER A 102 -12.32 21.37 -34.63
C SER A 102 -12.05 22.16 -33.34
N LEU A 103 -12.67 23.34 -33.21
CA LEU A 103 -12.60 24.15 -31.98
C LEU A 103 -12.93 23.32 -30.72
N ILE A 104 -13.92 22.43 -30.81
CA ILE A 104 -14.35 21.55 -29.71
C ILE A 104 -13.23 20.58 -29.33
N THR A 105 -12.55 19.97 -30.30
CA THR A 105 -11.45 19.04 -30.03
C THR A 105 -10.24 19.73 -29.42
N VAL A 106 -9.93 20.96 -29.85
CA VAL A 106 -8.85 21.76 -29.27
C VAL A 106 -9.17 22.10 -27.81
N ILE A 107 -10.41 22.53 -27.52
CA ILE A 107 -10.88 22.78 -26.15
C ILE A 107 -10.77 21.50 -25.29
N ALA A 108 -11.21 20.36 -25.82
CA ALA A 108 -11.15 19.08 -25.10
C ALA A 108 -9.70 18.66 -24.77
N ILE A 109 -8.76 18.86 -25.70
CA ILE A 109 -7.33 18.59 -25.47
C ILE A 109 -6.79 19.51 -24.37
N ILE A 110 -7.10 20.81 -24.41
CA ILE A 110 -6.68 21.77 -23.38
C ILE A 110 -7.18 21.35 -21.99
N LEU A 111 -8.47 21.02 -21.87
CA LEU A 111 -9.06 20.57 -20.60
C LEU A 111 -8.42 19.26 -20.10
N THR A 112 -8.11 18.33 -21.02
CA THR A 112 -7.46 17.07 -20.67
C THR A 112 -6.05 17.30 -20.13
N ILE A 113 -5.27 18.14 -20.81
CA ILE A 113 -3.92 18.52 -20.35
C ILE A 113 -3.98 19.22 -19.00
N GLN A 114 -4.95 20.13 -18.81
CA GLN A 114 -5.14 20.85 -17.56
C GLN A 114 -5.43 19.89 -16.39
N ALA A 115 -6.21 18.84 -16.60
CA ALA A 115 -6.49 17.83 -15.58
C ALA A 115 -5.30 16.87 -15.35
N ALA A 116 -4.57 16.52 -16.41
CA ALA A 116 -3.46 15.56 -16.34
C ALA A 116 -2.18 16.16 -15.72
N PHE A 117 -1.96 17.46 -15.90
CA PHE A 117 -0.70 18.12 -15.52
C PHE A 117 -0.37 18.02 -14.02
N PRO A 118 -1.29 18.29 -13.07
CA PRO A 118 -0.99 18.15 -11.64
C PRO A 118 -0.64 16.71 -11.24
N ILE A 119 -1.34 15.73 -11.79
CA ILE A 119 -1.10 14.30 -11.52
C ILE A 119 0.31 13.93 -12.01
N PHE A 120 0.66 14.37 -13.22
CA PHE A 120 1.96 14.14 -13.81
C PHE A 120 3.10 14.77 -12.98
N VAL A 121 2.95 16.04 -12.59
CA VAL A 121 3.96 16.75 -11.77
C VAL A 121 4.14 16.07 -10.42
N ASN A 122 3.06 15.69 -9.74
CA ASN A 122 3.13 14.98 -8.47
C ASN A 122 3.86 13.64 -8.61
N TYR A 123 3.57 12.87 -9.66
CA TYR A 123 4.28 11.63 -9.94
C TYR A 123 5.78 11.87 -10.18
N LEU A 124 6.12 12.89 -10.98
CA LEU A 124 7.51 13.24 -11.27
C LEU A 124 8.27 13.64 -9.98
N LEU A 125 7.68 14.44 -9.11
CA LEU A 125 8.31 14.90 -7.87
C LEU A 125 8.45 13.79 -6.83
N PHE A 126 7.34 13.09 -6.52
CA PHE A 126 7.30 12.17 -5.39
C PHE A 126 7.73 10.75 -5.74
N VAL A 127 7.47 10.26 -6.95
CA VAL A 127 7.84 8.89 -7.33
C VAL A 127 9.22 8.89 -7.96
N THR A 128 9.40 9.70 -8.99
CA THR A 128 10.66 9.73 -9.74
C THR A 128 11.73 10.55 -9.02
N GLY A 129 11.39 11.73 -8.50
CA GLY A 129 12.32 12.64 -7.83
C GLY A 129 12.94 12.01 -6.58
N LEU A 130 12.13 11.49 -5.66
CA LEU A 130 12.62 10.76 -4.47
C LEU A 130 13.46 9.54 -4.86
N GLY A 131 13.07 8.79 -5.90
CA GLY A 131 13.85 7.65 -6.38
C GLY A 131 15.23 8.04 -6.92
N ILE A 132 15.31 9.15 -7.66
CA ILE A 132 16.58 9.70 -8.16
C ILE A 132 17.45 10.19 -7.00
N VAL A 133 16.87 10.93 -6.06
CA VAL A 133 17.57 11.41 -4.86
C VAL A 133 18.14 10.24 -4.05
N ARG A 134 17.36 9.17 -3.84
CA ARG A 134 17.82 7.93 -3.19
C ARG A 134 19.02 7.33 -3.91
N LYS A 135 18.95 7.19 -5.24
CA LYS A 135 20.03 6.63 -6.05
C LYS A 135 21.29 7.50 -6.00
N PHE A 136 21.11 8.82 -5.99
CA PHE A 136 22.20 9.79 -5.90
C PHE A 136 22.88 9.77 -4.53
N ILE A 137 22.12 9.74 -3.44
CA ILE A 137 22.64 9.59 -2.06
C ILE A 137 23.41 8.26 -1.93
N GLY A 138 22.84 7.15 -2.42
CA GLY A 138 23.52 5.85 -2.42
C GLY A 138 24.84 5.88 -3.21
N PHE A 139 24.86 6.56 -4.35
CA PHE A 139 26.10 6.76 -5.13
C PHE A 139 27.14 7.61 -4.36
N LEU A 140 26.69 8.66 -3.68
CA LEU A 140 27.54 9.54 -2.86
C LEU A 140 28.12 8.83 -1.63
N ILE A 141 27.41 7.86 -1.06
CA ILE A 141 27.89 7.01 0.04
C ILE A 141 28.83 5.90 -0.46
N PHE A 142 28.60 5.37 -1.66
CA PHE A 142 29.41 4.28 -2.23
C PHE A 142 30.81 4.70 -2.66
N LEU A 143 31.00 5.97 -3.06
CA LEU A 143 32.29 6.50 -3.47
C LEU A 143 33.33 6.52 -2.31
N PRO A 144 33.01 7.07 -1.12
CA PRO A 144 33.93 7.03 0.02
C PRO A 144 34.12 5.62 0.59
N SER A 145 33.13 4.72 0.54
CA SER A 145 33.29 3.36 1.07
C SER A 145 34.33 2.53 0.30
N LYS A 146 34.49 2.78 -1.01
CA LYS A 146 35.49 2.12 -1.87
C LYS A 146 36.90 2.72 -1.71
N ILE A 147 37.00 3.99 -1.34
CA ILE A 147 38.26 4.71 -1.11
C ILE A 147 38.78 4.48 0.32
N LEU A 148 37.91 4.45 1.33
CA LEU A 148 38.30 4.26 2.74
C LEU A 148 38.55 2.80 3.16
N LYS A 149 38.32 1.80 2.30
CA LYS A 149 38.36 0.36 2.68
C LYS A 149 37.65 0.09 4.02
N ILE A 150 36.47 0.69 4.24
CA ILE A 150 35.65 0.32 5.38
C ILE A 150 35.17 -1.11 5.10
N PRO A 151 35.62 -2.12 5.85
CA PRO A 151 35.10 -3.47 5.65
C PRO A 151 33.58 -3.42 5.86
N PRO A 152 32.79 -4.19 5.10
CA PRO A 152 31.37 -4.30 5.38
C PRO A 152 31.21 -4.58 6.87
N LYS A 153 30.45 -3.73 7.58
CA LYS A 153 30.17 -3.93 9.00
C LYS A 153 29.49 -5.30 9.07
N GLU A 154 30.21 -6.31 9.55
CA GLU A 154 29.62 -7.60 9.84
C GLU A 154 28.45 -7.31 10.77
N VAL A 155 27.24 -7.63 10.30
CA VAL A 155 26.08 -7.69 11.17
C VAL A 155 26.45 -8.76 12.18
N LYS A 156 26.96 -8.33 13.34
CA LYS A 156 27.08 -9.20 14.51
C LYS A 156 25.66 -9.56 14.85
N VAL A 157 25.17 -10.66 14.28
CA VAL A 157 24.00 -11.35 14.77
C VAL A 157 24.39 -11.72 16.19
N LYS A 158 23.97 -10.90 17.16
CA LYS A 158 24.08 -11.23 18.57
C LYS A 158 23.42 -12.63 18.66
N PRO A 159 24.09 -13.64 19.21
CA PRO A 159 23.45 -14.93 19.44
C PRO A 159 22.07 -14.66 20.04
N LEU A 160 21.03 -15.39 19.62
CA LEU A 160 19.72 -15.27 20.27
C LEU A 160 19.94 -15.49 21.77
N GLU A 161 20.06 -14.39 22.51
CA GLU A 161 20.01 -14.40 23.95
C GLU A 161 18.63 -15.01 24.26
N PRO A 162 18.56 -15.98 25.20
CA PRO A 162 17.30 -16.62 25.54
C PRO A 162 16.25 -15.53 25.71
N ALA A 163 15.11 -15.69 25.01
CA ALA A 163 14.12 -14.64 24.84
C ALA A 163 13.90 -13.95 26.18
N VAL A 164 14.39 -12.71 26.27
CA VAL A 164 14.41 -11.91 27.50
C VAL A 164 12.99 -11.77 28.09
N ASP A 165 11.97 -12.01 27.26
CA ASP A 165 10.55 -12.06 27.60
C ASP A 165 10.13 -13.28 28.43
N GLU A 166 10.67 -14.49 28.18
CA GLU A 166 10.27 -15.72 28.90
C GLU A 166 10.60 -15.61 30.39
N ILE A 167 11.80 -15.14 30.72
CA ILE A 167 12.26 -14.97 32.10
C ILE A 167 11.44 -13.89 32.84
N PHE A 168 10.89 -12.90 32.15
CA PHE A 168 10.10 -11.84 32.79
C PHE A 168 8.72 -12.32 33.22
N LEU A 169 8.04 -13.11 32.38
CA LEU A 169 6.69 -13.59 32.67
C LEU A 169 6.65 -14.56 33.86
N ASP A 170 7.70 -15.35 34.06
CA ASP A 170 7.82 -16.28 35.19
C ASP A 170 7.96 -15.58 36.56
N ASN A 171 8.37 -14.31 36.57
CA ASN A 171 8.57 -13.53 37.80
C ASN A 171 7.38 -12.59 38.12
N LEU A 172 6.22 -12.77 37.49
CA LEU A 172 5.05 -11.94 37.72
C LEU A 172 4.27 -12.41 38.95
N ASP A 173 4.22 -11.57 39.99
CA ASP A 173 3.40 -11.83 41.20
C ASP A 173 1.89 -11.79 40.93
N THR A 174 1.46 -11.14 39.85
CA THR A 174 0.06 -10.92 39.51
C THR A 174 -0.31 -11.78 38.30
N PRO A 175 -1.26 -12.72 38.43
CA PRO A 175 -1.76 -13.50 37.31
C PRO A 175 -2.19 -12.60 36.14
N LEU A 176 -1.59 -12.84 34.99
CA LEU A 176 -1.82 -12.12 33.75
C LEU A 176 -2.26 -13.11 32.67
N THR A 177 -3.37 -12.86 32.01
CA THR A 177 -3.86 -13.76 30.95
C THR A 177 -4.58 -13.02 29.83
N SER A 178 -4.41 -13.51 28.60
CA SER A 178 -5.08 -12.98 27.40
C SER A 178 -6.46 -13.60 27.16
N VAL A 179 -6.89 -14.53 28.02
CA VAL A 179 -8.22 -15.15 27.99
C VAL A 179 -9.12 -14.59 29.09
N PRO A 180 -10.47 -14.69 28.96
CA PRO A 180 -11.40 -14.09 29.92
C PRO A 180 -11.43 -14.76 31.30
N SER A 181 -10.82 -15.94 31.46
CA SER A 181 -10.85 -16.66 32.74
C SER A 181 -9.61 -17.51 32.94
N ILE A 182 -9.13 -17.57 34.18
CA ILE A 182 -8.05 -18.44 34.62
C ILE A 182 -8.67 -19.77 35.11
N LYS A 183 -8.12 -20.90 34.67
CA LYS A 183 -8.61 -22.22 35.10
C LYS A 183 -8.48 -22.38 36.62
N GLY A 184 -9.57 -22.75 37.28
CA GLY A 184 -9.56 -23.11 38.70
C GLY A 184 -9.91 -21.99 39.68
N GLY A 185 -10.19 -20.77 39.22
CA GLY A 185 -10.75 -19.71 40.08
C GLY A 185 -11.91 -18.96 39.44
N LYS A 186 -12.54 -18.07 40.20
CA LYS A 186 -13.70 -17.27 39.79
C LYS A 186 -13.43 -15.79 39.95
N ILE A 187 -13.94 -15.00 39.01
CA ILE A 187 -13.93 -13.54 39.11
C ILE A 187 -14.96 -13.12 40.17
N LYS A 188 -14.48 -12.57 41.28
CA LYS A 188 -15.31 -11.99 42.34
C LYS A 188 -15.78 -10.59 41.98
N LYS A 189 -14.92 -9.79 41.35
CA LYS A 189 -15.21 -8.38 41.02
C LYS A 189 -14.41 -7.92 39.81
N TYR A 190 -15.05 -7.20 38.90
CA TYR A 190 -14.38 -6.41 37.86
C TYR A 190 -14.09 -5.02 38.42
N ILE A 191 -12.83 -4.58 38.32
CA ILE A 191 -12.40 -3.28 38.85
C ILE A 191 -12.48 -2.22 37.76
N GLY A 192 -11.89 -2.49 36.60
CA GLY A 192 -11.85 -1.53 35.51
C GLY A 192 -10.83 -1.89 34.44
N LEU A 193 -10.68 -1.00 33.46
CA LEU A 193 -9.65 -1.10 32.44
C LEU A 193 -8.32 -0.59 33.00
N VAL A 194 -7.24 -1.27 32.62
CA VAL A 194 -5.87 -0.90 32.97
C VAL A 194 -5.02 -0.76 31.73
N THR A 195 -4.06 0.15 31.78
CA THR A 195 -3.21 0.46 30.62
C THR A 195 -1.77 0.71 31.02
N GLY A 196 -0.84 0.36 30.13
CA GLY A 196 0.58 0.66 30.30
C GLY A 196 1.23 0.91 28.95
N GLU A 197 1.90 2.05 28.82
CA GLU A 197 2.54 2.46 27.57
C GLU A 197 4.04 2.56 27.75
N ALA A 198 4.80 2.20 26.72
CA ALA A 198 6.24 2.40 26.67
C ALA A 198 6.69 2.73 25.25
N VAL A 199 7.75 3.54 25.13
CA VAL A 199 8.32 3.90 23.83
C VAL A 199 9.58 3.06 23.61
N ALA A 200 9.57 2.23 22.57
CA ALA A 200 10.76 1.59 22.06
C ALA A 200 11.59 2.63 21.32
N GLN A 201 12.77 2.90 21.87
CA GLN A 201 13.78 3.73 21.22
C GLN A 201 14.66 2.85 20.33
N GLU A 202 15.18 3.47 19.28
CA GLU A 202 16.16 2.88 18.40
C GLU A 202 17.46 2.65 19.18
N ASN A 203 18.09 1.49 18.99
CA ASN A 203 19.43 1.26 19.50
C ASN A 203 20.37 2.24 18.79
N GLU A 204 20.93 3.22 19.51
CA GLU A 204 21.91 4.14 18.96
C GLU A 204 23.18 3.36 18.59
N SER A 205 23.25 2.87 17.35
CA SER A 205 24.52 2.45 16.77
C SER A 205 25.34 3.72 16.49
N GLU A 206 26.43 3.89 17.23
CA GLU A 206 27.35 5.03 17.11
C GLU A 206 27.85 5.21 15.66
N GLY A 207 27.25 6.16 14.95
CA GLY A 207 27.64 6.50 13.58
C GLY A 207 26.92 7.75 13.10
N LYS A 208 27.64 8.88 13.02
CA LYS A 208 27.10 10.17 12.52
C LYS A 208 26.54 10.10 11.08
N LEU A 209 26.84 9.04 10.33
CA LEU A 209 26.41 8.83 8.95
C LEU A 209 25.06 8.08 8.81
N ASP A 210 24.62 7.34 9.83
CA ASP A 210 23.35 6.58 9.79
C ASP A 210 22.12 7.48 9.97
N LYS A 211 22.29 8.69 10.53
CA LYS A 211 21.20 9.66 10.74
C LYS A 211 20.63 10.22 9.43
N LEU A 212 21.40 10.30 8.35
CA LEU A 212 20.90 10.80 7.05
C LEU A 212 20.10 9.74 6.28
N THR A 213 20.46 8.46 6.40
CA THR A 213 19.77 7.34 5.76
C THR A 213 18.40 7.06 6.41
N ARG A 214 18.29 7.25 7.73
CA ARG A 214 17.06 7.04 8.53
C ARG A 214 15.91 8.02 8.25
N ILE A 215 16.17 9.13 7.54
CA ILE A 215 15.11 10.07 7.13
C ILE A 215 14.30 9.51 5.95
N ILE A 216 14.87 8.57 5.19
CA ILE A 216 14.34 8.12 3.88
C ILE A 216 13.73 6.71 3.96
N GLU A 217 14.17 5.87 4.90
CA GLU A 217 13.67 4.51 5.10
C GLU A 217 13.17 4.32 6.54
N PRO A 218 12.01 3.67 6.77
CA PRO A 218 11.55 3.38 8.12
C PRO A 218 12.54 2.43 8.82
N THR A 219 12.90 2.73 10.07
CA THR A 219 13.81 1.90 10.86
C THR A 219 13.28 0.47 10.96
N PRO A 220 14.10 -0.56 10.66
CA PRO A 220 13.73 -1.96 10.83
C PRO A 220 13.32 -2.23 12.29
N LEU A 221 12.31 -3.07 12.51
CA LEU A 221 11.88 -3.46 13.87
C LEU A 221 13.01 -4.10 14.69
N GLU A 222 13.99 -4.71 14.02
CA GLU A 222 15.18 -5.35 14.60
C GLU A 222 16.14 -4.35 15.29
N ASP A 223 16.11 -3.09 14.86
CA ASP A 223 16.97 -2.03 15.41
C ASP A 223 16.33 -1.34 16.63
N MET A 224 15.09 -1.68 16.98
CA MET A 224 14.37 -1.13 18.12
C MET A 224 14.50 -2.02 19.35
N ASN A 225 14.63 -1.42 20.53
CA ASN A 225 14.63 -2.17 21.79
C ASN A 225 13.20 -2.56 22.22
N LEU A 226 12.59 -3.48 21.46
CA LEU A 226 11.22 -3.94 21.66
C LEU A 226 11.06 -4.80 22.91
N GLY A 227 12.11 -5.51 23.35
CA GLY A 227 12.07 -6.31 24.57
C GLY A 227 11.80 -5.44 25.81
N ASP A 228 12.60 -4.40 26.00
CA ASP A 228 12.48 -3.53 27.17
C ASP A 228 11.19 -2.71 27.15
N ALA A 229 10.77 -2.24 25.97
CA ALA A 229 9.49 -1.54 25.84
C ALA A 229 8.30 -2.42 26.22
N ARG A 230 8.27 -3.69 25.79
CA ARG A 230 7.20 -4.63 26.17
C ARG A 230 7.16 -4.87 27.67
N LYS A 231 8.31 -5.08 28.30
CA LYS A 231 8.40 -5.27 29.77
C LYS A 231 7.91 -4.05 30.52
N LEU A 232 8.32 -2.85 30.09
CA LEU A 232 7.92 -1.62 30.74
C LEU A 232 6.42 -1.33 30.57
N ALA A 233 5.86 -1.58 29.38
CA ALA A 233 4.42 -1.45 29.14
C ALA A 233 3.61 -2.42 30.00
N LEU A 234 4.03 -3.70 30.08
CA LEU A 234 3.39 -4.69 30.96
C LEU A 234 3.50 -4.30 32.43
N SER A 235 4.69 -3.91 32.90
CA SER A 235 4.92 -3.47 34.28
C SER A 235 3.98 -2.33 34.66
N ARG A 236 3.90 -1.29 33.83
CA ARG A 236 3.02 -0.13 34.06
C ARG A 236 1.55 -0.52 34.12
N MET A 237 1.09 -1.41 33.24
CA MET A 237 -0.29 -1.91 33.25
C MET A 237 -0.59 -2.70 34.53
N MET A 238 0.35 -3.52 35.01
CA MET A 238 0.19 -4.27 36.26
C MET A 238 0.25 -3.38 37.49
N ASP A 239 1.12 -2.37 37.49
CA ASP A 239 1.20 -1.39 38.57
C ASP A 239 -0.10 -0.58 38.65
N ASP A 240 -0.67 -0.19 37.51
CA ASP A 240 -2.01 0.41 37.41
C ASP A 240 -3.07 -0.52 38.03
N ALA A 241 -3.10 -1.81 37.63
CA ALA A 241 -4.01 -2.79 38.21
C ALA A 241 -3.87 -2.95 39.73
N LYS A 242 -2.64 -3.06 40.23
CA LYS A 242 -2.34 -3.12 41.67
C LYS A 242 -2.80 -1.86 42.40
N SER A 243 -2.59 -0.69 41.80
CA SER A 243 -3.02 0.59 42.38
C SER A 243 -4.54 0.69 42.53
N GLN A 244 -5.29 0.02 41.66
CA GLN A 244 -6.75 -0.08 41.73
C GLN A 244 -7.25 -1.21 42.66
N GLY A 245 -6.34 -1.96 43.29
CA GLY A 245 -6.66 -3.05 44.21
C GLY A 245 -6.98 -4.38 43.54
N ALA A 246 -6.55 -4.55 42.28
CA ALA A 246 -6.67 -5.81 41.55
C ALA A 246 -5.66 -6.84 42.05
N ASN A 247 -6.02 -8.13 41.95
CA ASN A 247 -5.08 -9.22 42.16
C ASN A 247 -4.85 -10.03 40.86
N ALA A 248 -5.50 -9.69 39.75
CA ALA A 248 -5.27 -10.28 38.44
C ALA A 248 -5.65 -9.33 37.30
N VAL A 249 -5.06 -9.54 36.12
CA VAL A 249 -5.44 -8.87 34.86
C VAL A 249 -5.82 -9.93 33.82
N ILE A 250 -7.02 -9.81 33.26
CA ILE A 250 -7.54 -10.71 32.23
C ILE A 250 -7.73 -9.97 30.90
N GLU A 251 -7.89 -10.74 29.83
CA GLU A 251 -8.11 -10.22 28.47
C GLU A 251 -7.07 -9.18 28.04
N PHE A 252 -5.81 -9.34 28.49
CA PHE A 252 -4.80 -8.37 28.12
C PHE A 252 -4.46 -8.48 26.63
N LYS A 253 -4.19 -7.32 26.02
CA LYS A 253 -3.77 -7.17 24.64
C LYS A 253 -2.60 -6.20 24.57
N MET A 254 -1.72 -6.44 23.61
CA MET A 254 -0.58 -5.57 23.32
C MET A 254 -0.68 -5.07 21.88
N ASP A 255 -0.62 -3.75 21.72
CA ASP A 255 -0.69 -3.06 20.44
C ASP A 255 0.61 -2.27 20.21
N TYR A 256 1.00 -2.16 18.93
CA TYR A 256 2.21 -1.47 18.51
C TYR A 256 1.83 -0.38 17.52
N VAL A 257 2.18 0.87 17.83
CA VAL A 257 1.92 2.03 16.99
C VAL A 257 3.25 2.66 16.57
N SER A 258 3.50 2.70 15.27
CA SER A 258 4.65 3.41 14.72
C SER A 258 4.31 4.89 14.55
N MET A 259 5.11 5.75 15.16
CA MET A 259 5.10 7.19 14.94
C MET A 259 6.32 7.56 14.11
N GLY A 260 6.10 7.89 12.83
CA GLY A 260 7.13 8.35 11.91
C GLY A 260 7.07 9.86 11.69
N GLY A 261 8.21 10.54 11.74
CA GLY A 261 8.33 11.96 11.42
C GLY A 261 9.77 12.37 11.11
N LEU A 262 9.97 13.64 10.71
CA LEU A 262 11.29 14.20 10.35
C LEU A 262 12.32 14.13 11.49
N GLN A 263 11.89 13.92 12.72
CA GLN A 263 12.74 13.85 13.92
C GLN A 263 13.05 12.42 14.39
N GLY A 264 12.53 11.38 13.72
CA GLY A 264 12.82 9.98 14.02
C GLY A 264 11.60 9.05 13.90
N SER A 265 11.86 7.74 13.96
CA SER A 265 10.84 6.70 14.12
C SER A 265 10.79 6.26 15.58
N ALA A 266 9.68 6.50 16.26
CA ALA A 266 9.39 5.93 17.56
C ALA A 266 8.35 4.84 17.41
N LEU A 267 8.47 3.77 18.19
CA LEU A 267 7.43 2.76 18.28
C LEU A 267 6.86 2.75 19.70
N ILE A 268 5.56 2.97 19.80
CA ILE A 268 4.84 2.92 21.07
C ILE A 268 4.26 1.51 21.23
N VAL A 269 4.56 0.90 22.37
CA VAL A 269 3.97 -0.36 22.83
C VAL A 269 2.93 -0.02 23.88
N THR A 270 1.68 -0.42 23.63
CA THR A 270 0.56 -0.20 24.55
C THR A 270 0.00 -1.54 25.00
N ALA A 271 0.08 -1.82 26.29
CA ALA A 271 -0.57 -2.94 26.95
C ALA A 271 -1.89 -2.48 27.56
N THR A 272 -2.97 -3.22 27.32
CA THR A 272 -4.30 -2.94 27.86
C THR A 272 -4.92 -4.21 28.39
N GLY A 273 -5.77 -4.13 29.40
CA GLY A 273 -6.48 -5.29 29.94
C GLY A 273 -7.56 -4.90 30.94
N THR A 274 -8.18 -5.90 31.55
CA THR A 274 -9.22 -5.71 32.58
C THR A 274 -8.70 -6.17 33.94
N ALA A 275 -8.61 -5.24 34.89
CA ALA A 275 -8.28 -5.51 36.29
C ALA A 275 -9.46 -6.18 37.02
N VAL A 276 -9.17 -7.28 37.72
CA VAL A 276 -10.17 -8.08 38.43
C VAL A 276 -9.68 -8.52 39.81
N ILE A 277 -10.64 -8.89 40.67
CA ILE A 277 -10.41 -9.67 41.89
C ILE A 277 -10.81 -11.11 41.59
N TYR A 278 -9.84 -12.01 41.63
CA TYR A 278 -9.98 -13.45 41.44
C TYR A 278 -9.92 -14.18 42.79
N GLU A 279 -10.74 -15.21 42.97
CA GLU A 279 -10.74 -16.16 44.09
C GLU A 279 -10.55 -17.60 43.62
#